data_AF-A0A2E6Q3Q8-F1
#
_entry.id   AF-A0A2E6Q3Q8-F1
#
_cell.length_a   1.000
_cell.length_b   1.000
_cell.length_c   1.000
_cell.angle_alpha   90.00
_cell.angle_beta   90.00
_cell.angle_gamma   90.00
#
_symmetry.space_group_name_H-M   'P 1'
#
loop_
_entity.id
_entity.type
_entity.pdbx_description
1 polymer ?
#
loop_
_entity_poly.entity_id
_entity_poly.type
_entity_poly.pdbx_seq_one_letter_code
_entity_poly.pdbx_strand_id
1 'polypeptide(L)'
;MPLFAIHNLKKKLLGRKDNLETSYPIREGIRFVHRNPKLFNIGDFLASPRHYFRFSRALEGATVVGGGIFDPRKNIIKKFCLNPSSCAVWGAGFAQGMNEKETVVSDLPFRAWSYRDMKYVPDDNFVPCVSCFHPLSSIASKGDRTLVFLNDDPKVTPYECRYSVEKICRDRGWLLAWNSSSEKDLLRSFELTNQVITNSFHGSYWGLLSERSVKVIAHNMKFISMFEGMGLEGSSLVHVYGRRDGEGLLENLRCTQAEDFVFLKNAKTMRADFQSRNIKFAKKLIDCGLFDDVELASENQ
;
A
#
# COMPACT_ATOMS: atom_id res chain seq x y z
N MET A 1 15.01 39.60 22.98
CA MET A 1 13.86 38.88 23.60
C MET A 1 13.67 37.56 22.88
N PRO A 2 13.62 36.40 23.58
CA PRO A 2 13.95 35.12 22.96
C PRO A 2 12.75 34.46 22.26
N LEU A 3 12.97 34.08 21.00
CA LEU A 3 12.08 33.32 20.09
C LEU A 3 11.72 31.90 20.56
N PHE A 4 12.16 31.47 21.74
CA PHE A 4 11.99 30.10 22.23
C PHE A 4 10.63 29.81 22.89
N ALA A 5 9.84 30.82 23.22
CA ALA A 5 8.55 30.64 23.90
C ALA A 5 7.38 30.26 22.95
N ILE A 6 7.49 30.55 21.65
CA ILE A 6 6.39 30.35 20.69
C ILE A 6 6.25 28.88 20.27
N HIS A 7 7.32 28.08 20.37
CA HIS A 7 7.29 26.67 19.97
C HIS A 7 6.58 25.77 20.99
N ASN A 8 6.55 26.16 22.27
CA ASN A 8 5.90 25.37 23.33
C ASN A 8 4.41 25.70 23.53
N LEU A 9 3.91 26.85 23.08
CA LEU A 9 2.47 27.15 23.13
C LEU A 9 1.66 26.42 22.05
N LYS A 10 2.22 26.12 20.87
CA LYS A 10 1.51 25.36 19.83
C LYS A 10 1.27 23.89 20.18
N LYS A 11 2.03 23.31 21.12
CA LYS A 11 1.78 21.94 21.61
C LYS A 11 0.65 21.84 22.62
N LYS A 12 0.29 22.93 23.31
CA LYS A 12 -0.79 22.93 24.33
C LYS A 12 -2.17 23.34 23.80
N LEU A 13 -2.25 23.94 22.59
CA LEU A 13 -3.51 24.33 21.94
C LEU A 13 -4.05 23.31 20.93
N LEU A 14 -3.29 22.25 20.64
CA LEU A 14 -3.84 21.07 19.98
C LEU A 14 -4.44 20.19 21.08
N GLY A 15 -5.68 20.49 21.45
CA GLY A 15 -6.51 19.59 22.25
C GLY A 15 -6.32 18.17 21.73
N ARG A 16 -6.33 17.18 22.65
CA ARG A 16 -6.48 15.77 22.27
C ARG A 16 -7.67 15.73 21.30
N LYS A 17 -7.39 15.66 19.99
CA LYS A 17 -8.42 15.35 19.02
C LYS A 17 -8.88 13.97 19.46
N ASP A 18 -10.08 13.91 20.00
CA ASP A 18 -10.81 12.67 20.16
C ASP A 18 -10.58 11.86 18.90
N ASN A 19 -10.19 10.59 19.12
CA ASN A 19 -9.80 9.66 18.09
C ASN A 19 -10.68 9.88 16.87
N LEU A 20 -10.07 10.26 15.74
CA LEU A 20 -10.71 10.41 14.42
C LEU A 20 -11.99 9.58 14.42
N GLU A 21 -13.15 10.25 14.39
CA GLU A 21 -14.41 9.63 14.00
C GLU A 21 -14.13 8.97 12.65
N THR A 22 -13.66 7.73 12.71
CA THR A 22 -13.31 6.93 11.55
C THR A 22 -14.64 6.32 11.17
N SER A 23 -15.51 7.15 10.59
CA SER A 23 -16.65 6.67 9.84
C SER A 23 -16.09 5.89 8.66
N TYR A 24 -15.80 4.62 8.91
CA TYR A 24 -15.53 3.67 7.86
C TYR A 24 -16.78 3.59 7.00
N PRO A 25 -16.67 3.65 5.67
CA PRO A 25 -17.85 3.63 4.85
C PRO A 25 -18.59 2.31 5.06
N ILE A 26 -19.88 2.46 5.30
CA ILE A 26 -20.83 1.37 5.30
C ILE A 26 -21.48 1.39 3.91
N ARG A 27 -21.34 0.29 3.16
CA ARG A 27 -22.02 0.10 1.87
C ARG A 27 -22.80 -1.19 1.97
N GLU A 28 -24.10 -1.13 1.70
CA GLU A 28 -24.97 -2.33 1.71
C GLU A 28 -24.91 -3.10 3.04
N GLY A 29 -24.79 -2.36 4.16
CA GLY A 29 -24.67 -2.95 5.51
C GLY A 29 -23.26 -3.45 5.88
N ILE A 30 -22.28 -3.32 4.97
CA ILE A 30 -20.92 -3.83 5.16
C ILE A 30 -19.98 -2.72 5.57
N ARG A 31 -19.25 -2.92 6.67
CA ARG A 31 -18.22 -1.99 7.14
C ARG A 31 -16.87 -2.29 6.49
N PHE A 32 -16.28 -1.32 5.78
CA PHE A 32 -14.95 -1.47 5.17
C PHE A 32 -13.86 -0.74 5.96
N VAL A 33 -13.11 -1.51 6.76
CA VAL A 33 -12.00 -1.00 7.57
C VAL A 33 -10.71 -1.06 6.75
N HIS A 34 -10.12 0.10 6.48
CA HIS A 34 -8.84 0.23 5.80
C HIS A 34 -7.96 1.23 6.54
N ARG A 35 -6.67 1.28 6.21
CA ARG A 35 -5.77 2.24 6.86
C ARG A 35 -6.11 3.64 6.36
N ASN A 36 -6.59 4.50 7.28
CA ASN A 36 -6.93 5.88 6.99
C ASN A 36 -6.00 6.83 7.78
N PRO A 37 -4.77 7.10 7.27
CA PRO A 37 -3.85 8.02 7.91
C PRO A 37 -4.38 9.45 7.89
N LYS A 38 -3.88 10.32 8.79
CA LYS A 38 -4.25 11.74 8.82
C LYS A 38 -3.99 12.46 7.49
N LEU A 39 -2.91 12.06 6.84
CA LEU A 39 -2.57 12.49 5.48
C LEU A 39 -3.06 11.40 4.54
N PHE A 40 -3.85 11.78 3.54
CA PHE A 40 -4.41 10.85 2.58
C PHE A 40 -3.30 10.02 1.91
N ASN A 41 -3.58 8.75 1.67
CA ASN A 41 -2.69 7.83 0.98
C ASN A 41 -3.49 7.03 -0.04
N ILE A 42 -3.35 7.37 -1.32
CA ILE A 42 -4.07 6.75 -2.44
C ILE A 42 -3.87 5.24 -2.49
N GLY A 43 -2.68 4.75 -2.14
CA GLY A 43 -2.41 3.32 -2.11
C GLY A 43 -3.20 2.60 -1.02
N ASP A 44 -3.20 3.13 0.21
CA ASP A 44 -3.99 2.55 1.32
C ASP A 44 -5.51 2.67 1.07
N PHE A 45 -5.94 3.70 0.33
CA PHE A 45 -7.34 3.87 -0.09
C PHE A 45 -7.75 2.83 -1.14
N LEU A 46 -7.01 2.76 -2.24
CA LEU A 46 -7.30 1.86 -3.38
C LEU A 46 -7.11 0.40 -3.02
N ALA A 47 -6.35 0.07 -1.99
CA ALA A 47 -6.18 -1.33 -1.58
C ALA A 47 -7.42 -1.90 -0.86
N SER A 48 -8.50 -1.14 -0.66
CA SER A 48 -9.76 -1.67 -0.16
C SER A 48 -10.52 -2.45 -1.24
N PRO A 49 -11.00 -3.68 -0.96
CA PRO A 49 -11.70 -4.50 -1.96
C PRO A 49 -13.04 -3.90 -2.43
N ARG A 50 -13.61 -2.95 -1.68
CA ARG A 50 -14.85 -2.23 -2.06
C ARG A 50 -14.77 -1.51 -3.40
N HIS A 51 -13.56 -1.28 -3.90
CA HIS A 51 -13.33 -0.61 -5.18
C HIS A 51 -13.45 -1.56 -6.37
N TYR A 52 -13.36 -2.87 -6.14
CA TYR A 52 -13.24 -3.88 -7.19
C TYR A 52 -14.27 -5.00 -7.08
N PHE A 53 -14.97 -5.10 -5.95
CA PHE A 53 -15.98 -6.11 -5.71
C PHE A 53 -17.28 -5.50 -5.23
N ARG A 54 -18.40 -6.04 -5.71
CA ARG A 54 -19.75 -5.82 -5.18
C ARG A 54 -20.10 -7.01 -4.28
N PHE A 55 -20.73 -6.72 -3.15
CA PHE A 55 -20.99 -7.71 -2.11
C PHE A 55 -22.48 -7.71 -1.82
N SER A 56 -23.13 -8.87 -1.86
CA SER A 56 -24.56 -8.95 -1.67
C SER A 56 -24.92 -9.80 -0.46
N ARG A 57 -26.00 -9.39 0.24
CA ARG A 57 -26.62 -10.15 1.34
C ARG A 57 -25.58 -10.55 2.40
N ALA A 58 -24.94 -9.52 2.97
CA ALA A 58 -23.94 -9.72 3.99
C ALA A 58 -24.55 -10.22 5.30
N LEU A 59 -23.79 -11.05 6.02
CA LEU A 59 -24.09 -11.38 7.42
C LEU A 59 -24.23 -10.09 8.24
N GLU A 60 -25.15 -10.08 9.21
CA GLU A 60 -25.32 -8.93 10.10
C GLU A 60 -23.99 -8.54 10.78
N GLY A 61 -23.63 -7.26 10.71
CA GLY A 61 -22.37 -6.76 11.25
C GLY A 61 -21.13 -7.17 10.45
N ALA A 62 -21.29 -7.60 9.19
CA ALA A 62 -20.19 -7.95 8.31
C ALA A 62 -19.15 -6.81 8.22
N THR A 63 -17.90 -7.15 8.48
CA THR A 63 -16.78 -6.24 8.38
C THR A 63 -15.68 -6.83 7.51
N VAL A 64 -15.22 -6.05 6.53
CA VAL A 64 -14.04 -6.40 5.74
C VAL A 64 -12.91 -5.46 6.12
N VAL A 65 -11.86 -6.02 6.72
CA VAL A 65 -10.62 -5.31 7.03
C VAL A 65 -9.66 -5.58 5.89
N GLY A 66 -9.19 -4.56 5.18
CA GLY A 66 -8.29 -4.83 4.05
C GLY A 66 -7.47 -3.64 3.60
N GLY A 67 -6.47 -3.95 2.78
CA GLY A 67 -5.83 -2.95 1.94
C GLY A 67 -4.74 -2.08 2.58
N GLY A 68 -3.89 -2.64 3.43
CA GLY A 68 -2.82 -1.84 3.99
C GLY A 68 -2.18 -2.43 5.23
N ILE A 69 -1.52 -1.59 6.01
CA ILE A 69 -0.80 -2.03 7.20
C ILE A 69 -1.79 -2.32 8.34
N PHE A 70 -2.10 -3.59 8.50
CA PHE A 70 -2.85 -4.19 9.61
C PHE A 70 -2.01 -5.32 10.18
N ASP A 71 -1.39 -5.05 11.32
CA ASP A 71 -0.62 -6.04 12.06
C ASP A 71 -1.59 -6.78 12.99
N PRO A 72 -1.98 -8.03 12.68
CA PRO A 72 -2.94 -8.76 13.49
C PRO A 72 -2.37 -9.18 14.85
N ARG A 73 -1.04 -9.08 15.05
CA ARG A 73 -0.39 -9.25 16.36
C ARG A 73 -0.69 -8.09 17.30
N LYS A 74 -1.23 -6.98 16.78
CA LYS A 74 -1.71 -5.86 17.59
C LYS A 74 -3.19 -6.08 17.93
N ASN A 75 -3.65 -5.40 18.97
CA ASN A 75 -5.06 -5.39 19.41
C ASN A 75 -5.99 -4.69 18.40
N ILE A 76 -6.00 -5.11 17.12
CA ILE A 76 -6.83 -4.55 16.05
C ILE A 76 -8.31 -4.80 16.31
N ILE A 77 -8.64 -5.95 16.91
CA ILE A 77 -10.00 -6.31 17.34
C ILE A 77 -10.53 -5.23 18.28
N LYS A 78 -9.79 -4.95 19.35
CA LYS A 78 -10.16 -3.91 20.33
C LYS A 78 -10.13 -2.51 19.72
N LYS A 79 -9.11 -2.20 18.90
CA LYS A 79 -8.92 -0.86 18.32
C LYS A 79 -10.08 -0.46 17.39
N PHE A 80 -10.58 -1.40 16.60
CA PHE A 80 -11.62 -1.13 15.61
C PHE A 80 -12.99 -1.69 16.00
N CYS A 81 -13.12 -2.24 17.22
CA CYS A 81 -14.31 -2.92 17.72
C CYS A 81 -14.81 -3.98 16.71
N LEU A 82 -13.91 -4.87 16.30
CA LEU A 82 -14.23 -5.93 15.33
C LEU A 82 -14.88 -7.11 16.05
N ASN A 83 -15.90 -7.70 15.43
CA ASN A 83 -16.39 -9.01 15.81
C ASN A 83 -15.73 -10.07 14.91
N PRO A 84 -14.85 -10.94 15.42
CA PRO A 84 -14.13 -11.89 14.58
C PRO A 84 -15.03 -12.85 13.79
N SER A 85 -16.20 -13.23 14.34
CA SER A 85 -17.13 -14.16 13.69
C SER A 85 -17.90 -13.58 12.49
N SER A 86 -17.95 -12.25 12.38
CA SER A 86 -18.55 -11.51 11.25
C SER A 86 -17.50 -10.67 10.50
N CYS A 87 -16.22 -10.98 10.66
CA CYS A 87 -15.13 -10.19 10.09
C CYS A 87 -14.23 -11.04 9.19
N ALA A 88 -13.86 -10.47 8.05
CA ALA A 88 -12.80 -11.00 7.19
C ALA A 88 -11.61 -10.04 7.11
N VAL A 89 -10.40 -10.60 7.03
CA VAL A 89 -9.16 -9.86 6.77
C VAL A 89 -8.69 -10.16 5.35
N TRP A 90 -8.60 -9.15 4.49
CA TRP A 90 -8.30 -9.28 3.07
C TRP A 90 -6.97 -8.60 2.72
N GLY A 91 -5.95 -9.41 2.38
CA GLY A 91 -4.65 -8.90 1.91
C GLY A 91 -3.99 -7.92 2.90
N ALA A 92 -4.19 -8.16 4.20
CA ALA A 92 -3.53 -7.39 5.24
C ALA A 92 -2.01 -7.60 5.16
N GLY A 93 -1.25 -6.69 5.76
CA GLY A 93 0.20 -6.78 5.80
C GLY A 93 0.73 -5.91 6.93
N PHE A 94 2.00 -5.98 7.22
CA PHE A 94 2.61 -5.21 8.31
C PHE A 94 3.88 -4.52 7.87
N ALA A 95 4.32 -3.58 8.70
CA ALA A 95 5.59 -2.89 8.51
C ALA A 95 6.56 -3.38 9.57
N GLN A 96 7.20 -4.51 9.29
CA GLN A 96 8.29 -5.05 10.10
C GLN A 96 9.56 -4.22 9.89
N GLY A 97 10.22 -3.81 10.98
CA GLY A 97 11.57 -3.24 10.92
C GLY A 97 12.59 -4.27 10.41
N MET A 98 13.70 -3.82 9.83
CA MET A 98 14.74 -4.69 9.27
C MET A 98 15.33 -5.68 10.29
N ASN A 99 15.27 -5.35 11.59
CA ASN A 99 15.89 -6.14 12.68
C ASN A 99 14.85 -6.86 13.56
N GLU A 100 13.57 -6.84 13.20
CA GLU A 100 12.54 -7.55 13.97
C GLU A 100 12.55 -9.04 13.64
N LYS A 101 12.25 -9.90 14.62
CA LYS A 101 12.18 -11.35 14.41
C LYS A 101 11.00 -11.72 13.50
N GLU A 102 11.27 -12.50 12.47
CA GLU A 102 10.24 -13.02 11.57
C GLU A 102 9.24 -13.89 12.34
N THR A 103 7.95 -13.62 12.14
CA THR A 103 6.87 -14.39 12.77
C THR A 103 5.90 -14.77 11.68
N VAL A 104 5.76 -16.06 11.44
CA VAL A 104 4.73 -16.59 10.55
C VAL A 104 3.38 -16.41 11.24
N VAL A 105 2.44 -15.79 10.53
CA VAL A 105 1.04 -15.72 10.93
C VAL A 105 0.37 -16.99 10.41
N SER A 106 0.09 -17.93 11.30
CA SER A 106 -0.50 -19.23 10.95
C SER A 106 -1.98 -19.31 11.27
N ASP A 107 -2.48 -18.48 12.18
CA ASP A 107 -3.88 -18.49 12.61
C ASP A 107 -4.32 -17.10 13.08
N LEU A 108 -5.55 -16.74 12.76
CA LEU A 108 -6.21 -15.52 13.19
C LEU A 108 -7.69 -15.81 13.48
N PRO A 109 -8.29 -15.19 14.51
CA PRO A 109 -9.63 -15.54 14.98
C PRO A 109 -10.77 -15.07 14.06
N PHE A 110 -10.46 -14.59 12.86
CA PHE A 110 -11.43 -14.03 11.92
C PHE A 110 -12.08 -15.13 11.09
N ARG A 111 -13.35 -14.93 10.72
CA ARG A 111 -14.14 -15.87 9.90
C ARG A 111 -13.43 -16.28 8.62
N ALA A 112 -12.71 -15.35 8.00
CA ALA A 112 -11.74 -15.62 6.96
C ALA A 112 -10.59 -14.62 7.04
N TRP A 113 -9.40 -15.03 6.67
CA TRP A 113 -8.25 -14.14 6.64
C TRP A 113 -7.26 -14.48 5.55
N SER A 114 -6.58 -13.46 5.08
CA SER A 114 -5.47 -13.54 4.14
C SER A 114 -4.49 -12.39 4.35
N TYR A 115 -3.30 -12.56 3.78
CA TYR A 115 -2.18 -11.66 3.98
C TYR A 115 -1.39 -11.47 2.68
N ARG A 116 -0.84 -10.28 2.47
CA ARG A 116 -0.09 -9.96 1.24
C ARG A 116 1.42 -10.11 1.37
N ASP A 117 1.92 -10.37 2.57
CA ASP A 117 3.36 -10.50 2.81
C ASP A 117 3.69 -12.01 2.79
N MET A 118 3.92 -12.57 1.59
CA MET A 118 4.05 -14.02 1.32
C MET A 118 5.05 -14.72 2.24
N LYS A 119 6.12 -14.02 2.67
CA LYS A 119 7.15 -14.57 3.56
C LYS A 119 6.59 -15.03 4.91
N TYR A 120 5.49 -14.41 5.35
CA TYR A 120 4.98 -14.57 6.71
C TYR A 120 3.69 -15.38 6.78
N VAL A 121 3.23 -15.98 5.68
CA VAL A 121 1.99 -16.77 5.66
C VAL A 121 2.12 -18.02 4.81
N PRO A 122 1.33 -19.07 5.10
CA PRO A 122 1.14 -20.18 4.17
C PRO A 122 0.61 -19.69 2.82
N ASP A 123 0.96 -20.38 1.73
CA ASP A 123 0.58 -19.98 0.36
C ASP A 123 -0.94 -19.85 0.18
N ASP A 124 -1.74 -20.75 0.79
CA ASP A 124 -3.20 -20.69 0.74
C ASP A 124 -3.81 -19.45 1.43
N ASN A 125 -3.02 -18.76 2.25
CA ASN A 125 -3.40 -17.53 2.93
C ASN A 125 -2.71 -16.31 2.32
N PHE A 126 -1.86 -16.50 1.30
CA PHE A 126 -1.28 -15.40 0.54
C PHE A 126 -2.30 -14.85 -0.47
N VAL A 127 -2.73 -13.61 -0.22
CA VAL A 127 -3.57 -12.82 -1.13
C VAL A 127 -2.90 -11.46 -1.33
N PRO A 128 -2.44 -11.15 -2.55
CA PRO A 128 -1.73 -9.92 -2.84
C PRO A 128 -2.68 -8.72 -2.77
N CYS A 129 -2.13 -7.51 -2.82
CA CYS A 129 -2.93 -6.29 -2.76
C CYS A 129 -3.98 -6.25 -3.88
N VAL A 130 -5.25 -6.13 -3.51
CA VAL A 130 -6.40 -6.14 -4.43
C VAL A 130 -6.37 -5.02 -5.47
N SER A 131 -5.54 -3.99 -5.28
CA SER A 131 -5.28 -2.97 -6.31
C SER A 131 -4.58 -3.50 -7.57
N CYS A 132 -4.31 -4.81 -7.69
CA CYS A 132 -4.00 -5.48 -8.96
C CYS A 132 -5.16 -5.47 -9.97
N PHE A 133 -6.38 -5.13 -9.54
CA PHE A 133 -7.49 -4.83 -10.45
C PHE A 133 -7.51 -3.35 -10.90
N HIS A 134 -6.72 -2.48 -10.28
CA HIS A 134 -6.73 -1.06 -10.61
C HIS A 134 -6.03 -0.77 -11.94
N PRO A 135 -6.49 0.22 -12.74
CA PRO A 135 -5.81 0.60 -13.98
C PRO A 135 -4.33 0.95 -13.81
N LEU A 136 -3.91 1.49 -12.64
CA LEU A 136 -2.49 1.73 -12.34
C LEU A 136 -1.61 0.48 -12.46
N SER A 137 -2.18 -0.71 -12.29
CA SER A 137 -1.45 -1.99 -12.41
C SER A 137 -1.40 -2.53 -13.84
N SER A 138 -2.12 -1.95 -14.79
CA SER A 138 -2.25 -2.44 -16.17
C SER A 138 -2.08 -1.40 -17.25
N ILE A 139 -2.00 -0.12 -16.87
CA ILE A 139 -1.88 0.98 -17.81
C ILE A 139 -0.54 0.93 -18.56
N ALA A 140 -0.62 0.76 -19.87
CA ALA A 140 0.54 0.75 -20.74
C ALA A 140 1.26 2.11 -20.66
N SER A 141 2.59 2.06 -20.69
CA SER A 141 3.38 3.27 -20.83
C SER A 141 3.32 3.79 -22.26
N LYS A 142 3.15 5.10 -22.41
CA LYS A 142 3.17 5.84 -23.68
C LYS A 142 4.38 6.79 -23.74
N GLY A 143 5.28 6.74 -22.75
CA GLY A 143 6.42 7.64 -22.63
C GLY A 143 7.64 6.97 -22.01
N ASP A 144 8.76 7.68 -22.01
CA ASP A 144 10.07 7.20 -21.57
C ASP A 144 10.56 7.90 -20.29
N ARG A 145 9.67 8.63 -19.60
CA ARG A 145 10.04 9.42 -18.43
C ARG A 145 10.17 8.54 -17.19
N THR A 146 10.96 9.02 -16.23
CA THR A 146 11.01 8.48 -14.87
C THR A 146 10.01 9.19 -13.97
N LEU A 147 9.24 8.43 -13.19
CA LEU A 147 8.40 8.92 -12.10
C LEU A 147 9.08 8.72 -10.76
N VAL A 148 9.30 9.79 -10.01
CA VAL A 148 9.60 9.73 -8.58
C VAL A 148 8.28 9.75 -7.82
N PHE A 149 7.89 8.62 -7.21
CA PHE A 149 6.65 8.49 -6.44
C PHE A 149 6.94 8.22 -4.98
N LEU A 150 6.71 9.20 -4.11
CA LEU A 150 7.15 9.13 -2.71
C LEU A 150 5.98 9.15 -1.72
N ASN A 151 6.23 8.61 -0.52
CA ASN A 151 5.34 8.72 0.62
C ASN A 151 5.34 10.15 1.14
N ASP A 152 4.16 10.73 1.30
CA ASP A 152 3.96 12.11 1.75
C ASP A 152 4.01 12.25 3.28
N ASP A 153 3.99 11.14 4.05
CA ASP A 153 4.06 11.20 5.52
C ASP A 153 5.44 11.74 5.96
N PRO A 154 5.51 12.83 6.75
CA PRO A 154 6.77 13.39 7.23
C PRO A 154 7.57 12.46 8.13
N LYS A 155 6.97 11.36 8.61
CA LYS A 155 7.69 10.29 9.31
C LYS A 155 8.49 9.39 8.37
N VAL A 156 8.24 9.47 7.07
CA VAL A 156 8.90 8.69 6.01
C VAL A 156 9.74 9.60 5.12
N THR A 157 9.14 10.69 4.62
CA THR A 157 9.81 11.71 3.81
C THR A 157 9.72 13.07 4.52
N PRO A 158 10.78 13.52 5.21
CA PRO A 158 10.75 14.77 5.98
C PRO A 158 10.39 16.00 5.13
N TYR A 159 9.72 16.99 5.71
CA TYR A 159 9.28 18.18 4.97
C TYR A 159 10.46 18.99 4.43
N GLU A 160 11.54 19.07 5.20
CA GLU A 160 12.78 19.79 4.88
C GLU A 160 13.46 19.31 3.59
N CYS A 161 13.28 18.04 3.20
CA CYS A 161 13.90 17.52 1.98
C CYS A 161 13.05 17.71 0.72
N ARG A 162 11.78 18.11 0.83
CA ARG A 162 10.86 18.18 -0.33
C ARG A 162 11.33 19.12 -1.43
N TYR A 163 11.80 20.30 -1.04
CA TYR A 163 12.35 21.26 -2.00
C TYR A 163 13.54 20.67 -2.79
N SER A 164 14.42 19.93 -2.10
CA SER A 164 15.55 19.25 -2.72
C SER A 164 15.10 18.11 -3.63
N VAL A 165 14.07 17.34 -3.25
CA VAL A 165 13.46 16.32 -4.11
C VAL A 165 12.89 16.95 -5.38
N GLU A 166 12.09 18.01 -5.25
CA GLU A 166 11.51 18.75 -6.38
C GLU A 166 12.58 19.30 -7.31
N LYS A 167 13.65 19.88 -6.74
CA LYS A 167 14.80 20.36 -7.50
C LYS A 167 15.47 19.23 -8.27
N ILE A 168 15.77 18.09 -7.64
CA ILE A 168 16.38 16.93 -8.31
C ILE A 168 15.48 16.44 -9.46
N CYS A 169 14.18 16.31 -9.23
CA CYS A 169 13.26 15.84 -10.26
C CYS A 169 13.22 16.80 -11.45
N ARG A 170 13.12 18.11 -11.19
CA ARG A 170 13.13 19.13 -12.23
C ARG A 170 14.45 19.14 -13.02
N ASP A 171 15.59 19.12 -12.33
CA ASP A 171 16.91 19.16 -12.95
C ASP A 171 17.16 17.91 -13.83
N ARG A 172 16.54 16.77 -13.49
CA ARG A 172 16.61 15.53 -14.27
C ARG A 172 15.46 15.34 -15.27
N GLY A 173 14.52 16.28 -15.36
CA GLY A 173 13.33 16.14 -16.19
C GLY A 173 12.38 15.01 -15.77
N TRP A 174 12.48 14.52 -14.53
CA TRP A 174 11.63 13.49 -13.95
C TRP A 174 10.27 14.05 -13.53
N LEU A 175 9.24 13.20 -13.52
CA LEU A 175 7.95 13.51 -12.91
C LEU A 175 8.03 13.26 -11.40
N LEU A 176 7.28 14.04 -10.62
CA LEU A 176 7.15 13.86 -9.17
C LEU A 176 5.68 13.70 -8.80
N ALA A 177 5.37 12.66 -8.05
CA ALA A 177 4.07 12.47 -7.41
C ALA A 177 4.25 12.01 -5.97
N TRP A 178 3.23 12.28 -5.15
CA TRP A 178 3.18 11.86 -3.76
C TRP A 178 2.05 10.84 -3.59
N ASN A 179 2.12 9.95 -2.61
CA ASN A 179 0.98 9.06 -2.34
C ASN A 179 -0.28 9.81 -1.84
N SER A 180 -0.19 11.11 -1.58
CA SER A 180 -1.34 11.99 -1.33
C SER A 180 -1.93 12.60 -2.61
N SER A 181 -1.31 12.39 -3.77
CA SER A 181 -1.82 12.85 -5.07
C SER A 181 -3.18 12.22 -5.40
N SER A 182 -3.93 12.91 -6.27
CA SER A 182 -5.19 12.39 -6.78
C SER A 182 -4.95 11.17 -7.67
N GLU A 183 -5.95 10.29 -7.77
CA GLU A 183 -5.91 9.13 -8.67
C GLU A 183 -5.69 9.54 -10.13
N LYS A 184 -6.38 10.61 -10.58
CA LYS A 184 -6.28 11.15 -11.93
C LYS A 184 -4.85 11.60 -12.27
N ASP A 185 -4.21 12.35 -11.38
CA ASP A 185 -2.84 12.84 -11.61
C ASP A 185 -1.84 11.68 -11.62
N LEU A 186 -2.08 10.67 -10.77
CA LEU A 186 -1.24 9.50 -10.71
C LEU A 186 -1.37 8.64 -11.98
N LEU A 187 -2.60 8.41 -12.48
CA LEU A 187 -2.84 7.72 -13.75
C LEU A 187 -2.12 8.41 -14.90
N ARG A 188 -2.27 9.74 -15.02
CA ARG A 188 -1.57 10.54 -16.04
C ARG A 188 -0.05 10.40 -15.92
N SER A 189 0.49 10.42 -14.70
CA SER A 189 1.93 10.27 -14.48
C SER A 189 2.41 8.88 -14.87
N PHE A 190 1.63 7.84 -14.56
CA PHE A 190 1.93 6.47 -14.98
C PHE A 190 1.91 6.36 -16.50
N GLU A 191 0.89 6.86 -17.21
CA GLU A 191 0.84 6.82 -18.68
C GLU A 191 2.09 7.38 -19.35
N LEU A 192 2.74 8.39 -18.76
CA LEU A 192 3.90 9.07 -19.35
C LEU A 192 5.24 8.43 -18.98
N THR A 193 5.26 7.38 -18.16
CA THR A 193 6.51 6.87 -17.55
C THR A 193 6.73 5.40 -17.81
N ASN A 194 7.98 5.00 -18.08
CA ASN A 194 8.42 3.60 -18.19
C ASN A 194 9.29 3.17 -16.99
N GLN A 195 9.68 4.12 -16.15
CA GLN A 195 10.50 3.91 -14.97
C GLN A 195 9.86 4.55 -13.73
N VAL A 196 9.98 3.89 -12.58
CA VAL A 196 9.50 4.39 -11.29
C VAL A 196 10.60 4.31 -10.24
N ILE A 197 10.89 5.42 -9.55
CA ILE A 197 11.71 5.46 -8.34
C ILE A 197 10.77 5.72 -7.17
N THR A 198 10.77 4.87 -6.14
CA THR A 198 9.75 4.98 -5.09
C THR A 198 10.18 4.47 -3.73
N ASN A 199 9.64 5.08 -2.67
CA ASN A 199 9.66 4.56 -1.30
C ASN A 199 8.25 4.11 -0.83
N SER A 200 7.33 3.94 -1.77
CA SER A 200 5.94 3.52 -1.56
C SER A 200 5.74 2.08 -2.03
N PHE A 201 5.15 1.24 -1.16
CA PHE A 201 4.79 -0.15 -1.51
C PHE A 201 3.93 -0.18 -2.78
N HIS A 202 2.87 0.63 -2.81
CA HIS A 202 1.94 0.67 -3.94
C HIS A 202 2.61 1.23 -5.19
N GLY A 203 3.56 2.15 -5.04
CA GLY A 203 4.40 2.63 -6.13
C GLY A 203 5.14 1.50 -6.84
N SER A 204 5.83 0.69 -6.04
CA SER A 204 6.58 -0.45 -6.55
C SER A 204 5.65 -1.52 -7.13
N TYR A 205 4.58 -1.85 -6.41
CA TYR A 205 3.60 -2.86 -6.78
C TYR A 205 2.95 -2.54 -8.13
N TRP A 206 2.43 -1.32 -8.30
CA TRP A 206 1.84 -0.88 -9.56
C TRP A 206 2.88 -0.77 -10.67
N GLY A 207 4.06 -0.20 -10.39
CA GLY A 207 5.15 -0.11 -11.38
C GLY A 207 5.51 -1.47 -11.97
N LEU A 208 5.77 -2.47 -11.12
CA LEU A 208 6.15 -3.81 -11.56
C LEU A 208 5.03 -4.51 -12.34
N LEU A 209 3.79 -4.49 -11.85
CA LEU A 209 2.66 -5.13 -12.52
C LEU A 209 2.27 -4.48 -13.84
N SER A 210 2.63 -3.20 -14.02
CA SER A 210 2.33 -2.41 -15.22
C SER A 210 3.51 -2.34 -16.20
N GLU A 211 4.44 -3.31 -16.13
CA GLU A 211 5.58 -3.45 -17.06
C GLU A 211 6.53 -2.23 -17.04
N ARG A 212 6.72 -1.60 -15.87
CA ARG A 212 7.73 -0.55 -15.66
C ARG A 212 8.94 -1.12 -14.93
N SER A 213 10.10 -0.53 -15.20
CA SER A 213 11.29 -0.80 -14.39
C SER A 213 11.23 0.03 -13.11
N VAL A 214 11.50 -0.58 -11.96
CA VAL A 214 11.29 0.03 -10.65
C VAL A 214 12.57 0.03 -9.82
N LYS A 215 12.99 1.20 -9.34
CA LYS A 215 13.97 1.37 -8.27
C LYS A 215 13.24 1.56 -6.94
N VAL A 216 13.58 0.74 -5.95
CA VAL A 216 12.96 0.81 -4.61
C VAL A 216 13.93 1.40 -3.60
N ILE A 217 13.50 2.49 -2.97
CA ILE A 217 14.19 3.14 -1.85
C ILE A 217 13.44 2.76 -0.57
N ALA A 218 13.85 1.66 0.07
CA ALA A 218 13.10 1.08 1.18
C ALA A 218 13.56 1.59 2.55
N HIS A 219 12.63 1.52 3.50
CA HIS A 219 12.86 1.82 4.91
C HIS A 219 12.25 0.72 5.83
N ASN A 220 11.85 -0.43 5.28
CA ASN A 220 11.31 -1.58 5.99
C ASN A 220 11.28 -2.86 5.11
N MET A 221 11.01 -4.02 5.71
CA MET A 221 11.08 -5.34 5.06
C MET A 221 9.94 -5.65 4.07
N LYS A 222 8.86 -4.86 4.03
CA LYS A 222 7.68 -5.21 3.21
C LYS A 222 7.98 -5.28 1.70
N PHE A 223 9.01 -4.56 1.25
CA PHE A 223 9.45 -4.57 -0.14
C PHE A 223 10.13 -5.88 -0.50
N ILE A 224 10.90 -6.46 0.43
CA ILE A 224 11.56 -7.75 0.24
C ILE A 224 10.52 -8.84 0.08
N SER A 225 9.53 -8.92 0.99
CA SER A 225 8.46 -9.91 0.86
C SER A 225 7.64 -9.76 -0.43
N MET A 226 7.44 -8.53 -0.90
CA MET A 226 6.76 -8.28 -2.18
C MET A 226 7.59 -8.78 -3.37
N PHE A 227 8.91 -8.55 -3.37
CA PHE A 227 9.79 -9.00 -4.44
C PHE A 227 9.87 -10.53 -4.47
N GLU A 228 10.02 -11.16 -3.31
CA GLU A 228 9.95 -12.63 -3.17
C GLU A 228 8.61 -13.16 -3.72
N GLY A 229 7.49 -12.51 -3.37
CA GLY A 229 6.16 -12.86 -3.88
C GLY A 229 5.97 -12.66 -5.39
N MET A 230 6.87 -11.91 -6.03
CA MET A 230 6.91 -11.72 -7.49
C MET A 230 8.01 -12.56 -8.15
N GLY A 231 8.73 -13.41 -7.40
CA GLY A 231 9.84 -14.21 -7.92
C GLY A 231 11.08 -13.38 -8.29
N LEU A 232 11.24 -12.20 -7.69
CA LEU A 232 12.39 -11.31 -7.90
C LEU A 232 13.39 -11.51 -6.75
N GLU A 233 14.68 -11.63 -7.09
CA GLU A 233 15.78 -11.65 -6.12
C GLU A 233 15.98 -10.24 -5.55
N GLY A 234 15.25 -9.93 -4.46
CA GLY A 234 15.00 -8.54 -4.09
C GLY A 234 15.87 -7.92 -3.01
N SER A 235 16.66 -8.68 -2.26
CA SER A 235 17.40 -8.09 -1.13
C SER A 235 18.55 -7.18 -1.57
N SER A 236 19.17 -7.43 -2.73
CA SER A 236 20.32 -6.67 -3.24
C SER A 236 19.94 -5.37 -3.96
N LEU A 237 18.70 -5.26 -4.46
CA LEU A 237 18.22 -4.14 -5.29
C LEU A 237 17.37 -3.14 -4.48
N VAL A 238 17.24 -3.39 -3.18
CA VAL A 238 16.52 -2.53 -2.26
C VAL A 238 17.53 -1.61 -1.57
N HIS A 239 17.50 -0.33 -1.92
CA HIS A 239 18.37 0.66 -1.28
C HIS A 239 17.76 1.09 0.05
N VAL A 240 18.42 0.73 1.14
CA VAL A 240 17.91 0.95 2.50
C VAL A 240 18.34 2.32 3.01
N TYR A 241 17.38 3.07 3.54
CA TYR A 241 17.63 4.30 4.28
C TYR A 241 16.81 4.33 5.58
N GLY A 242 17.22 5.18 6.52
CA GLY A 242 16.54 5.34 7.80
C GLY A 242 15.16 5.98 7.66
N ARG A 243 14.21 5.66 8.56
CA ARG A 243 12.98 6.48 8.64
C ARG A 243 13.36 7.91 9.02
N ARG A 244 12.83 8.89 8.28
CA ARG A 244 13.17 10.32 8.41
C ARG A 244 14.61 10.68 8.02
N ASP A 245 15.33 9.78 7.37
CA ASP A 245 16.64 10.09 6.83
C ASP A 245 16.50 10.80 5.48
N GLY A 246 16.30 12.11 5.54
CA GLY A 246 16.12 12.96 4.37
C GLY A 246 17.36 12.97 3.47
N GLU A 247 18.57 13.01 4.04
CA GLU A 247 19.80 12.98 3.26
C GLU A 247 20.02 11.64 2.57
N GLY A 248 19.77 10.52 3.25
CA GLY A 248 19.82 9.19 2.62
C GLY A 248 18.84 9.07 1.45
N LEU A 249 17.64 9.62 1.57
CA LEU A 249 16.68 9.69 0.44
C LEU A 249 17.24 10.54 -0.72
N LEU A 250 17.75 11.74 -0.43
CA LEU A 250 18.29 12.63 -1.45
C LEU A 250 19.50 12.03 -2.16
N GLU A 251 20.38 11.37 -1.42
CA GLU A 251 21.54 10.66 -1.98
C GLU A 251 21.11 9.54 -2.92
N ASN A 252 20.12 8.74 -2.52
CA ASN A 252 19.56 7.70 -3.39
C ASN A 252 18.99 8.26 -4.71
N LEU A 253 18.36 9.43 -4.67
CA LEU A 253 17.87 10.10 -5.88
C LEU A 253 19.01 10.64 -6.74
N ARG A 254 20.01 11.30 -6.14
CA ARG A 254 21.18 11.85 -6.85
C ARG A 254 22.04 10.77 -7.49
N CYS A 255 22.20 9.63 -6.83
CA CYS A 255 23.07 8.55 -7.27
C CYS A 255 22.30 7.43 -7.99
N THR A 256 21.10 7.70 -8.51
CA THR A 256 20.35 6.71 -9.30
C THR A 256 21.06 6.38 -10.62
N GLN A 257 21.33 5.09 -10.82
CA GLN A 257 21.91 4.48 -12.01
C GLN A 257 20.91 3.54 -12.69
N ALA A 258 21.25 3.03 -13.88
CA ALA A 258 20.37 2.16 -14.67
C ALA A 258 20.21 0.77 -14.05
N GLU A 259 21.28 0.25 -13.46
CA GLU A 259 21.36 -1.05 -12.78
C GLU A 259 20.53 -1.13 -11.48
N ASP A 260 20.12 0.01 -10.93
CA ASP A 260 19.28 0.06 -9.73
C ASP A 260 17.82 -0.36 -9.98
N PHE A 261 17.42 -0.50 -11.25
CA PHE A 261 16.04 -0.77 -11.64
C PHE A 261 15.77 -2.25 -11.85
N VAL A 262 14.65 -2.70 -11.29
CA VAL A 262 14.15 -4.07 -11.43
C VAL A 262 12.96 -4.12 -12.37
N PHE A 263 12.92 -5.12 -13.23
CA PHE A 263 11.83 -5.31 -14.19
C PHE A 263 11.19 -6.69 -14.02
N LEU A 264 9.86 -6.72 -13.94
CA LEU A 264 9.09 -7.96 -13.83
C LEU A 264 8.76 -8.52 -15.22
N LYS A 265 9.56 -9.47 -15.70
CA LYS A 265 9.43 -10.02 -17.07
C LYS A 265 8.05 -10.61 -17.40
N ASN A 266 7.38 -11.18 -16.42
CA ASN A 266 6.08 -11.85 -16.54
C ASN A 266 4.94 -11.04 -15.89
N ALA A 267 5.02 -9.70 -15.90
CA ALA A 267 4.09 -8.83 -15.18
C ALA A 267 2.60 -9.10 -15.48
N LYS A 268 2.25 -9.36 -16.75
CA LYS A 268 0.86 -9.69 -17.13
C LYS A 268 0.36 -10.99 -16.49
N THR A 269 1.18 -12.05 -16.55
CA THR A 269 0.88 -13.34 -15.93
C THR A 269 0.79 -13.19 -14.41
N MET A 270 1.78 -12.53 -13.79
CA MET A 270 1.79 -12.26 -12.35
C MET A 270 0.55 -11.49 -11.90
N ARG A 271 0.13 -10.47 -12.68
CA ARG A 271 -1.09 -9.71 -12.41
C ARG A 271 -2.33 -10.60 -12.49
N ALA A 272 -2.44 -11.44 -13.51
CA ALA A 272 -3.57 -12.37 -13.66
C ALA A 272 -3.62 -13.38 -12.49
N ASP A 273 -2.46 -13.90 -12.06
CA ASP A 273 -2.37 -14.79 -10.90
C ASP A 273 -2.79 -14.08 -9.61
N PHE A 274 -2.36 -12.83 -9.43
CA PHE A 274 -2.74 -12.02 -8.28
C PHE A 274 -4.23 -11.68 -8.25
N GLN A 275 -4.83 -11.40 -9.42
CA GLN A 275 -6.27 -11.22 -9.57
C GLN A 275 -7.03 -12.51 -9.26
N SER A 276 -6.55 -13.65 -9.77
CA SER A 276 -7.13 -14.98 -9.50
C SER A 276 -7.12 -15.31 -8.00
N ARG A 277 -6.01 -15.04 -7.29
CA ARG A 277 -5.92 -15.23 -5.83
C ARG A 277 -6.94 -14.37 -5.07
N ASN A 278 -7.15 -13.12 -5.49
CA ASN A 278 -8.16 -12.26 -4.90
C ASN A 278 -9.58 -12.76 -5.17
N ILE A 279 -9.88 -13.27 -6.38
CA ILE A 279 -11.17 -13.90 -6.70
C ILE A 279 -11.39 -15.18 -5.89
N LYS A 280 -10.36 -16.03 -5.74
CA LYS A 280 -10.41 -17.22 -4.88
C LYS A 280 -10.73 -16.83 -3.43
N PHE A 281 -10.13 -15.76 -2.93
CA PHE A 281 -10.43 -15.26 -1.59
C PHE A 281 -11.86 -14.71 -1.48
N ALA A 282 -12.37 -14.01 -2.50
CA ALA A 282 -13.77 -13.57 -2.55
C ALA A 282 -14.74 -14.75 -2.41
N LYS A 283 -14.52 -15.84 -3.17
CA LYS A 283 -15.30 -17.07 -3.08
C LYS A 283 -15.24 -17.71 -1.68
N LYS A 284 -14.07 -17.71 -1.04
CA LYS A 284 -13.92 -18.17 0.35
C LYS A 284 -14.81 -17.40 1.33
N LEU A 285 -15.12 -16.12 1.06
CA LEU A 285 -16.05 -15.34 1.90
C LEU A 285 -17.51 -15.78 1.72
N ILE A 286 -17.86 -16.30 0.54
CA ILE A 286 -19.16 -16.93 0.27
C ILE A 286 -19.22 -18.29 0.96
N ASP A 287 -18.19 -19.12 0.77
CA ASP A 287 -18.13 -20.47 1.33
C ASP A 287 -18.20 -20.48 2.85
N CYS A 288 -17.64 -19.45 3.51
CA CYS A 288 -17.73 -19.32 4.96
C CYS A 288 -19.04 -18.66 5.42
N GLY A 289 -19.93 -18.25 4.52
CA GLY A 289 -21.22 -17.63 4.83
C GLY A 289 -21.10 -16.19 5.37
N LEU A 290 -20.06 -15.45 4.98
CA LEU A 290 -19.97 -14.03 5.30
C LEU A 290 -20.84 -13.19 4.35
N PHE A 291 -20.97 -13.64 3.10
CA PHE A 291 -21.80 -13.05 2.06
C PHE A 291 -22.51 -14.18 1.30
N ASP A 292 -23.68 -13.93 0.72
CA ASP A 292 -24.28 -14.90 -0.21
C ASP A 292 -23.63 -14.83 -1.59
N ASP A 293 -23.10 -13.66 -1.96
CA ASP A 293 -22.49 -13.44 -3.26
C ASP A 293 -21.45 -12.30 -3.25
N VAL A 294 -20.41 -12.44 -4.08
CA VAL A 294 -19.33 -11.47 -4.27
C VAL A 294 -18.92 -11.46 -5.74
N GLU A 295 -19.24 -10.37 -6.43
CA GLU A 295 -18.99 -10.20 -7.86
C GLU A 295 -17.87 -9.19 -8.10
N LEU A 296 -17.10 -9.38 -9.18
CA LEU A 296 -16.18 -8.34 -9.63
C LEU A 296 -16.99 -7.13 -10.13
N ALA A 297 -16.68 -5.94 -9.63
CA ALA A 297 -17.30 -4.72 -10.12
C ALA A 297 -16.91 -4.54 -11.60
N SER A 298 -17.91 -4.49 -12.49
CA SER A 298 -17.70 -4.13 -13.89
C SER A 298 -16.99 -2.78 -13.98
N GLU A 299 -15.94 -2.67 -14.80
CA GLU A 299 -15.24 -1.40 -15.04
C GLU A 299 -16.28 -0.33 -15.44
N ASN A 300 -16.39 0.73 -14.63
CA ASN A 300 -17.29 1.89 -14.75
C ASN A 300 -18.74 1.70 -14.27
N GLN A 301 -18.97 2.04 -13.00
CA GLN A 301 -19.96 3.07 -12.67
C GLN A 301 -19.23 4.30 -12.16
#